data_AF-A0AA41G4G2-F1
#
_entry.id   AF-A0AA41G4G2-F1
#
_cell.length_a   1.000
_cell.length_b   1.000
_cell.length_c   1.000
_cell.angle_alpha   90.00
_cell.angle_beta   90.00
_cell.angle_gamma   90.00
#
_symmetry.space_group_name_H-M   'P 1'
#
loop_
_entity.id
_entity.type
_entity.pdbx_description
1 polymer ?
#
loop_
_entity_poly.entity_id
_entity_poly.type
_entity_poly.pdbx_seq_one_letter_code
_entity_poly.pdbx_strand_id
1 'polypeptide(L)'
;MDTTVRNPTDENRSERIEYRFNGATVSDRTVALAAGESRHLRFVLTANGSVTGTDALDTGTYVHGVRNESGEGTPRYLRVTPDIDLTIGGFQGPATAPNDRQFVVLATVSNPTETTVTREVTYRFASSVVAEKTVTVGGGERKQVAFAVTADRIETKATAVQRGRTYDHSIATSGGASVGDAVQLRSGSSASADSLAPQEPTLPTDVREGEQYTVTVPVRNVDTAAFDGQFVYRLGGTTVETRSIEIPAGQRRTVEFEVAYADVERAVFPLSSQTVTQSIAVGNTSLASGDVTVHGGVTETATATPRATPAFVDGPDETTSSDEETCERGFFARCGETTLDQMTLTIIGTASSVLAILYELFTGA
;
A
#
# COMPACT_ATOMS: atom_id res chain seq x y z
N MET A 1 -2.38 16.04 -22.52
CA MET A 1 -1.58 17.24 -22.23
C MET A 1 -2.28 18.42 -22.86
N ASP A 2 -2.54 19.46 -22.07
CA ASP A 2 -3.20 20.68 -22.50
C ASP A 2 -2.18 21.82 -22.44
N THR A 3 -2.16 22.67 -23.46
CA THR A 3 -1.27 23.83 -23.55
C THR A 3 -1.95 24.96 -24.29
N THR A 4 -1.56 26.20 -24.02
CA THR A 4 -2.02 27.38 -24.75
C THR A 4 -0.86 27.94 -25.56
N VAL A 5 -1.09 28.11 -26.85
CA VAL A 5 -0.13 28.72 -27.77
C VAL A 5 -0.65 30.09 -28.17
N ARG A 6 0.20 31.12 -28.09
CA ARG A 6 -0.16 32.52 -28.38
C ARG A 6 0.79 33.10 -29.40
N ASN A 7 0.28 33.77 -30.43
CA ASN A 7 1.06 34.62 -31.32
C ASN A 7 1.07 36.05 -30.77
N PRO A 8 2.17 36.55 -30.18
CA PRO A 8 2.22 37.89 -29.62
C PRO A 8 2.59 38.96 -30.66
N THR A 9 2.79 38.57 -31.93
CA THR A 9 3.18 39.51 -32.98
C THR A 9 1.97 40.12 -33.67
N ASP A 10 2.20 41.22 -34.39
CA ASP A 10 1.18 41.93 -35.18
C ASP A 10 0.99 41.32 -36.58
N GLU A 11 1.58 40.16 -36.85
CA GLU A 11 1.54 39.45 -38.13
C GLU A 11 0.93 38.06 -37.96
N ASN A 12 0.29 37.54 -39.01
CA ASN A 12 -0.19 36.15 -39.01
C ASN A 12 1.00 35.20 -39.07
N ARG A 13 1.04 34.22 -38.18
CA ARG A 13 2.11 33.21 -38.12
C ARG A 13 1.56 31.80 -38.17
N SER A 14 2.34 30.90 -38.75
CA SER A 14 2.08 29.48 -38.76
C SER A 14 3.35 28.76 -38.29
N GLU A 15 3.22 27.89 -37.30
CA GLU A 15 4.35 27.14 -36.76
C GLU A 15 3.96 25.70 -36.47
N ARG A 16 4.92 24.78 -36.62
CA ARG A 16 4.77 23.39 -36.22
C ARG A 16 4.97 23.27 -34.72
N ILE A 17 3.96 22.73 -34.05
CA ILE A 17 3.96 22.46 -32.63
C ILE A 17 4.03 20.94 -32.43
N GLU A 18 5.06 20.48 -31.74
CA GLU A 18 5.37 19.09 -31.52
C GLU A 18 5.12 18.69 -30.07
N TYR A 19 4.46 17.56 -29.84
CA TYR A 19 4.51 16.86 -28.57
C TYR A 19 5.69 15.88 -28.60
N ARG A 20 6.70 16.14 -27.75
CA ARG A 20 7.89 15.30 -27.61
C ARG A 20 7.82 14.46 -26.35
N PHE A 21 8.33 13.23 -26.44
CA PHE A 21 8.51 12.29 -25.35
C PHE A 21 9.89 11.68 -25.44
N ASN A 22 10.69 11.80 -24.38
CA ASN A 22 12.06 11.29 -24.30
C ASN A 22 12.94 11.70 -25.51
N GLY A 23 12.78 12.93 -25.98
CA GLY A 23 13.49 13.43 -27.17
C GLY A 23 12.91 13.00 -28.51
N ALA A 24 11.94 12.09 -28.58
CA ALA A 24 11.27 11.74 -29.83
C ALA A 24 9.99 12.58 -30.04
N THR A 25 9.73 13.00 -31.28
CA THR A 25 8.46 13.62 -31.66
C THR A 25 7.40 12.55 -31.83
N VAL A 26 6.37 12.61 -31.00
CA VAL A 26 5.29 11.60 -30.92
C VAL A 26 4.11 12.01 -31.80
N SER A 27 3.84 13.31 -31.83
CA SER A 27 2.75 13.89 -32.58
C SER A 27 3.11 15.34 -32.84
N ASP A 28 2.74 15.86 -33.99
CA ASP A 28 2.92 17.26 -34.31
C ASP A 28 1.68 17.83 -35.01
N ARG A 29 1.58 19.15 -34.97
CA ARG A 29 0.49 19.90 -35.57
C ARG A 29 0.97 21.27 -35.99
N THR A 30 0.74 21.64 -37.24
CA THR A 30 0.87 23.02 -37.68
C THR A 30 -0.30 23.86 -37.17
N VAL A 31 0.00 24.96 -36.49
CA VAL A 31 -0.99 25.89 -35.96
C VAL A 31 -0.73 27.27 -36.57
N ALA A 32 -1.71 27.75 -37.33
CA ALA A 32 -1.78 29.13 -37.80
C ALA A 32 -2.60 29.98 -36.83
N LEU A 33 -2.04 31.11 -36.40
CA LEU A 33 -2.66 32.09 -35.50
C LEU A 33 -2.55 33.48 -36.12
N ALA A 34 -3.65 34.24 -36.09
CA ALA A 34 -3.63 35.64 -36.45
C ALA A 34 -2.81 36.47 -35.44
N ALA A 35 -2.55 37.73 -35.80
CA ALA A 35 -1.91 38.70 -34.92
C ALA A 35 -2.59 38.75 -33.53
N GLY A 36 -1.82 38.61 -32.46
CA GLY A 36 -2.31 38.62 -31.07
C GLY A 36 -3.14 37.41 -30.63
N GLU A 37 -3.46 36.46 -31.51
CA GLU A 37 -4.38 35.35 -31.23
C GLU A 37 -3.73 34.29 -30.31
N SER A 38 -4.56 33.65 -29.48
CA SER A 38 -4.18 32.49 -28.68
C SER A 38 -5.09 31.31 -28.95
N ARG A 39 -4.54 30.10 -28.95
CA ARG A 39 -5.28 28.86 -29.15
C ARG A 39 -4.89 27.82 -28.12
N HIS A 40 -5.90 27.21 -27.53
CA HIS A 40 -5.73 26.05 -26.66
C HIS A 40 -5.55 24.78 -27.51
N LEU A 41 -4.51 24.01 -27.21
CA LEU A 41 -4.19 22.74 -27.84
C LEU A 41 -4.29 21.61 -26.81
N ARG A 42 -4.92 20.51 -27.22
CA ARG A 42 -4.99 19.28 -26.45
C ARG A 42 -4.36 18.14 -27.24
N PHE A 43 -3.34 17.54 -26.65
CA PHE A 43 -2.71 16.31 -27.12
C PHE A 43 -3.27 15.15 -26.28
N VAL A 44 -4.02 14.25 -26.91
CA VAL A 44 -4.59 13.07 -26.27
C VAL A 44 -3.65 11.90 -26.49
N LEU A 45 -3.18 11.29 -25.39
CA LEU A 45 -2.45 10.03 -25.41
C LEU A 45 -3.47 8.91 -25.22
N THR A 46 -3.53 7.94 -26.13
CA THR A 46 -4.43 6.79 -25.99
C THR A 46 -3.89 5.77 -24.98
N ALA A 47 -4.81 5.18 -24.23
CA ALA A 47 -4.58 4.44 -22.98
C ALA A 47 -3.81 3.10 -23.08
N ASN A 48 -3.30 2.70 -24.25
CA ASN A 48 -2.50 1.48 -24.36
C ASN A 48 -1.05 1.64 -23.89
N GLY A 49 -0.67 2.79 -23.32
CA GLY A 49 0.67 3.05 -22.80
C GLY A 49 1.77 3.14 -23.86
N SER A 50 1.51 2.71 -25.09
CA SER A 50 2.38 2.97 -26.23
C SER A 50 2.22 4.43 -26.62
N VAL A 51 3.23 5.23 -26.29
CA VAL A 51 3.57 6.40 -27.09
C VAL A 51 3.76 5.84 -28.51
N THR A 52 2.85 6.14 -29.44
CA THR A 52 2.83 5.52 -30.77
C THR A 52 4.23 5.51 -31.38
N GLY A 53 4.82 4.32 -31.56
CA GLY A 53 6.18 4.15 -32.10
C GLY A 53 7.28 3.89 -31.06
N THR A 54 6.99 3.79 -29.76
CA THR A 54 7.94 3.34 -28.74
C THR A 54 7.55 1.95 -28.22
N ASP A 55 8.54 1.08 -28.07
CA ASP A 55 8.43 -0.18 -27.31
C ASP A 55 8.01 0.09 -25.85
N ALA A 56 7.77 -0.98 -25.08
CA ALA A 56 7.46 -0.87 -23.65
C ALA A 56 8.46 0.06 -22.94
N LEU A 57 7.97 1.03 -22.17
CA LEU A 57 8.83 1.99 -21.50
C LEU A 57 9.60 1.31 -20.38
N ASP A 58 10.93 1.39 -20.44
CA ASP A 58 11.77 1.01 -19.32
C ASP A 58 11.49 1.89 -18.10
N THR A 59 11.85 1.39 -16.93
CA THR A 59 11.81 2.19 -15.71
C THR A 59 12.78 3.36 -15.80
N GLY A 60 12.36 4.56 -15.40
CA GLY A 60 13.19 5.75 -15.53
C GLY A 60 12.42 7.04 -15.34
N THR A 61 13.11 8.16 -15.51
CA THR A 61 12.46 9.48 -15.62
C THR A 61 12.60 9.96 -17.05
N TYR A 62 11.46 10.26 -17.66
CA TYR A 62 11.33 10.76 -19.01
C TYR A 62 10.94 12.23 -18.97
N VAL A 63 11.46 13.01 -19.90
CA VAL A 63 10.97 14.37 -20.16
C VAL A 63 9.95 14.28 -21.29
N HIS A 64 8.79 14.88 -21.07
CA HIS A 64 7.75 15.00 -22.09
C HIS A 64 7.16 16.41 -22.08
N GLY A 65 6.64 16.86 -23.20
CA GLY A 65 6.05 18.18 -23.27
C GLY A 65 5.80 18.64 -24.69
N VAL A 66 5.25 19.84 -24.81
CA VAL A 66 5.02 20.46 -26.11
C VAL A 66 6.17 21.42 -26.40
N ARG A 67 6.68 21.42 -27.63
CA ARG A 67 7.79 22.25 -28.12
C ARG A 67 7.47 22.78 -29.53
N ASN A 68 7.97 23.95 -29.90
CA ASN A 68 7.90 24.46 -31.28
C ASN A 68 9.20 24.19 -32.06
N GLU A 69 9.29 24.65 -33.31
CA GLU A 69 10.46 24.45 -34.18
C GLU A 69 11.71 25.15 -33.66
N SER A 70 11.56 26.30 -32.99
CA SER A 70 12.69 27.02 -32.38
C SER A 70 13.20 26.37 -31.09
N GLY A 71 12.57 25.29 -30.65
CA GLY A 71 12.95 24.58 -29.45
C GLY A 71 12.43 25.21 -28.14
N GLU A 72 11.45 26.09 -28.19
CA GLU A 72 10.77 26.64 -27.03
C GLU A 72 9.59 25.74 -26.65
N GLY A 73 9.34 25.54 -25.35
CA GLY A 73 8.25 24.69 -24.91
C GLY A 73 8.11 24.50 -23.41
N THR A 74 7.13 23.69 -23.00
CA THR A 74 6.85 23.38 -21.59
C THR A 74 7.19 21.93 -21.30
N PRO A 75 8.41 21.63 -20.80
CA PRO A 75 8.78 20.28 -20.42
C PRO A 75 8.15 19.90 -19.06
N ARG A 76 7.87 18.61 -18.89
CA ARG A 76 7.40 17.98 -17.66
C ARG A 76 8.13 16.64 -17.48
N TYR A 77 8.26 16.20 -16.23
CA TYR A 77 8.78 14.87 -15.93
C TYR A 77 7.65 13.85 -15.85
N LEU A 78 7.81 12.72 -16.54
CA LEU A 78 7.11 11.48 -16.29
C LEU A 78 8.08 10.51 -15.63
N ARG A 79 7.77 10.01 -14.45
CA ARG A 79 8.54 8.92 -13.83
C ARG A 79 7.79 7.60 -14.06
N VAL A 80 8.46 6.66 -14.72
CA VAL A 80 8.01 5.27 -14.83
C VAL A 80 8.79 4.48 -13.78
N THR A 81 8.09 3.92 -12.81
CA THR A 81 8.68 3.06 -11.77
C THR A 81 8.48 1.59 -12.12
N PRO A 82 9.40 0.70 -11.73
CA PRO A 82 9.15 -0.74 -11.86
C PRO A 82 7.88 -1.10 -11.10
N ASP A 83 7.10 -2.02 -11.67
CA ASP A 83 6.00 -2.63 -10.94
C ASP A 83 6.57 -3.65 -9.93
N ILE A 84 6.99 -3.13 -8.77
CA ILE A 84 7.60 -3.91 -7.70
C ILE A 84 6.49 -4.58 -6.90
N ASP A 85 6.52 -5.90 -6.76
CA ASP A 85 5.58 -6.59 -5.88
C ASP A 85 6.14 -6.84 -4.48
N LEU A 86 5.24 -7.08 -3.52
CA LEU A 86 5.61 -7.57 -2.21
C LEU A 86 6.02 -9.04 -2.31
N THR A 87 7.00 -9.43 -1.51
CA THR A 87 7.28 -10.86 -1.26
C THR A 87 6.39 -11.34 -0.12
N ILE A 88 6.09 -12.65 -0.08
CA ILE A 88 5.22 -13.22 0.96
C ILE A 88 5.83 -14.50 1.54
N GLY A 89 5.70 -14.68 2.86
CA GLY A 89 6.19 -15.84 3.59
C GLY A 89 5.54 -15.97 4.97
N GLY A 90 6.02 -16.91 5.79
CA GLY A 90 5.55 -17.08 7.18
C GLY A 90 4.06 -17.38 7.29
N PHE A 91 3.56 -18.31 6.48
CA PHE A 91 2.16 -18.69 6.47
C PHE A 91 1.77 -19.44 7.75
N GLN A 92 0.66 -19.02 8.37
CA GLN A 92 0.05 -19.73 9.50
C GLN A 92 -1.45 -19.82 9.26
N GLY A 93 -1.94 -21.05 9.08
CA GLY A 93 -3.37 -21.35 8.97
C GLY A 93 -3.71 -22.58 9.82
N PRO A 94 -4.99 -22.80 10.13
CA PRO A 94 -5.39 -24.03 10.80
C PRO A 94 -5.33 -25.20 9.80
N ALA A 95 -4.88 -26.36 10.26
CA ALA A 95 -5.00 -27.61 9.50
C ALA A 95 -6.47 -28.02 9.29
N THR A 96 -7.34 -27.57 10.20
CA THR A 96 -8.78 -27.86 10.18
C THR A 96 -9.57 -26.58 10.38
N ALA A 97 -10.34 -26.18 9.37
CA ALA A 97 -11.23 -25.03 9.44
C ALA A 97 -12.56 -25.43 10.12
N PRO A 98 -12.98 -24.72 11.18
CA PRO A 98 -14.27 -24.95 11.81
C PRO A 98 -15.42 -24.57 10.86
N ASN A 99 -16.57 -25.22 11.04
CA ASN A 99 -17.75 -25.02 10.21
C ASN A 99 -18.68 -23.91 10.73
N ASP A 100 -18.58 -23.55 12.01
CA ASP A 100 -19.56 -22.75 12.74
C ASP A 100 -19.01 -21.42 13.27
N ARG A 101 -17.70 -21.20 13.13
CA ARG A 101 -17.01 -20.02 13.66
C ARG A 101 -15.92 -19.55 12.73
N GLN A 102 -15.43 -18.35 13.02
CA GLN A 102 -14.32 -17.76 12.31
C GLN A 102 -12.99 -18.43 12.66
N PHE A 103 -12.10 -18.55 11.68
CA PHE A 103 -10.69 -18.84 11.86
C PHE A 103 -9.84 -17.76 11.20
N VAL A 104 -8.56 -17.70 11.56
CA VAL A 104 -7.61 -16.68 11.09
C VAL A 104 -6.48 -17.34 10.30
N VAL A 105 -6.11 -16.73 9.19
CA VAL A 105 -4.93 -17.09 8.39
C VAL A 105 -3.99 -15.91 8.36
N LEU A 106 -2.72 -16.15 8.71
CA LEU A 106 -1.66 -15.14 8.75
C LEU A 106 -0.64 -15.39 7.63
N ALA A 107 -0.08 -14.31 7.12
CA ALA A 107 1.16 -14.32 6.36
C ALA A 107 1.95 -13.04 6.64
N THR A 108 3.25 -13.07 6.41
CA THR A 108 4.12 -11.90 6.42
C THR A 108 4.38 -11.46 4.99
N VAL A 109 4.07 -10.22 4.67
CA VAL A 109 4.49 -9.56 3.43
C VAL A 109 5.73 -8.71 3.71
N SER A 110 6.70 -8.72 2.79
CA SER A 110 7.91 -7.90 2.90
C SER A 110 8.11 -7.09 1.63
N ASN A 111 8.47 -5.82 1.78
CA ASN A 111 8.82 -4.96 0.67
C ASN A 111 10.32 -5.10 0.39
N PRO A 112 10.73 -5.67 -0.76
CA PRO A 112 12.14 -5.88 -1.06
C PRO A 112 12.86 -4.61 -1.53
N THR A 113 12.21 -3.44 -1.50
CA THR A 113 12.74 -2.19 -2.04
C THR A 113 12.72 -1.07 -1.02
N GLU A 114 13.46 0.00 -1.26
CA GLU A 114 13.57 1.16 -0.36
C GLU A 114 12.38 2.14 -0.43
N THR A 115 11.46 1.94 -1.38
CA THR A 115 10.29 2.81 -1.56
C THR A 115 9.04 2.14 -1.00
N THR A 116 8.14 2.91 -0.39
CA THR A 116 6.84 2.38 0.07
C THR A 116 6.06 1.77 -1.09
N VAL A 117 5.52 0.57 -0.88
CA VAL A 117 4.73 -0.18 -1.85
C VAL A 117 3.34 -0.45 -1.29
N THR A 118 2.32 -0.25 -2.13
CA THR A 118 0.93 -0.59 -1.82
C THR A 118 0.44 -1.65 -2.81
N ARG A 119 -0.05 -2.78 -2.28
CA ARG A 119 -0.55 -3.91 -3.07
C ARG A 119 -1.83 -4.47 -2.49
N GLU A 120 -2.65 -5.04 -3.35
CA GLU A 120 -3.71 -5.94 -2.93
C GLU A 120 -3.12 -7.29 -2.56
N VAL A 121 -3.53 -7.79 -1.40
CA VAL A 121 -3.24 -9.11 -0.87
C VAL A 121 -4.56 -9.85 -0.73
N THR A 122 -4.62 -11.09 -1.19
CA THR A 122 -5.83 -11.89 -1.27
C THR A 122 -5.67 -13.17 -0.49
N TYR A 123 -6.72 -13.58 0.22
CA TYR A 123 -6.88 -14.92 0.75
C TYR A 123 -7.70 -15.76 -0.23
N ARG A 124 -7.13 -16.89 -0.63
CA ARG A 124 -7.70 -17.85 -1.57
C ARG A 124 -7.98 -19.17 -0.89
N PHE A 125 -9.08 -19.81 -1.31
CA PHE A 125 -9.48 -21.14 -0.89
C PHE A 125 -9.94 -21.92 -2.12
N ALA A 126 -9.38 -23.11 -2.36
CA ALA A 126 -9.63 -23.90 -3.57
C ALA A 126 -9.47 -23.02 -4.84
N SER A 127 -8.39 -22.24 -4.90
CA SER A 127 -8.07 -21.26 -5.95
C SER A 127 -9.04 -20.08 -6.11
N SER A 128 -10.15 -20.05 -5.37
CA SER A 128 -11.12 -18.94 -5.41
C SER A 128 -10.74 -17.85 -4.43
N VAL A 129 -10.87 -16.58 -4.82
CA VAL A 129 -10.62 -15.45 -3.92
C VAL A 129 -11.80 -15.30 -2.95
N VAL A 130 -11.51 -15.45 -1.66
CA VAL A 130 -12.50 -15.38 -0.57
C VAL A 130 -12.48 -14.01 0.10
N ALA A 131 -11.28 -13.45 0.29
CA ALA A 131 -11.09 -12.16 0.92
C ALA A 131 -9.90 -11.40 0.34
N GLU A 132 -9.93 -10.08 0.43
CA GLU A 132 -8.94 -9.17 -0.15
C GLU A 132 -8.66 -8.04 0.84
N LYS A 133 -7.43 -7.54 0.84
CA LYS A 133 -6.98 -6.40 1.65
C LYS A 133 -5.95 -5.60 0.87
N THR A 134 -6.07 -4.28 0.89
CA THR A 134 -4.99 -3.39 0.45
C THR A 134 -3.98 -3.24 1.58
N VAL A 135 -2.70 -3.51 1.29
CA VAL A 135 -1.61 -3.46 2.26
C VAL A 135 -0.54 -2.51 1.74
N THR A 136 -0.16 -1.56 2.60
CA THR A 136 0.97 -0.65 2.37
C THR A 136 2.12 -1.04 3.30
N VAL A 137 3.32 -1.16 2.73
CA VAL A 137 4.55 -1.55 3.44
C VAL A 137 5.65 -0.56 3.07
N GLY A 138 6.31 0.04 4.07
CA GLY A 138 7.45 0.93 3.85
C GLY A 138 8.63 0.23 3.20
N GLY A 139 9.66 0.99 2.84
CA GLY A 139 10.84 0.43 2.17
C GLY A 139 11.64 -0.48 3.10
N GLY A 140 12.01 -1.69 2.67
CA GLY A 140 12.73 -2.68 3.46
C GLY A 140 11.93 -3.29 4.63
N GLU A 141 10.71 -2.80 4.86
CA GLU A 141 9.85 -3.22 5.96
C GLU A 141 9.11 -4.52 5.65
N ARG A 142 8.54 -5.11 6.71
CA ARG A 142 7.68 -6.29 6.65
C ARG A 142 6.46 -6.09 7.54
N LYS A 143 5.33 -6.65 7.12
CA LYS A 143 4.04 -6.52 7.80
C LYS A 143 3.30 -7.84 7.82
N GLN A 144 2.65 -8.16 8.93
CA GLN A 144 1.76 -9.30 9.01
C GLN A 144 0.39 -8.92 8.45
N VAL A 145 -0.19 -9.82 7.66
CA VAL A 145 -1.55 -9.70 7.14
C VAL A 145 -2.36 -10.85 7.72
N ALA A 146 -3.48 -10.51 8.36
CA ALA A 146 -4.41 -11.47 8.93
C ALA A 146 -5.73 -11.48 8.17
N PHE A 147 -6.20 -12.65 7.75
CA PHE A 147 -7.54 -12.84 7.19
C PHE A 147 -8.40 -13.65 8.15
N ALA A 148 -9.51 -13.06 8.56
CA ALA A 148 -10.47 -13.72 9.43
C ALA A 148 -11.65 -14.21 8.57
N VAL A 149 -11.86 -15.52 8.52
CA VAL A 149 -12.66 -16.21 7.50
C VAL A 149 -13.66 -17.17 8.16
N THR A 150 -14.86 -17.27 7.59
CA THR A 150 -15.90 -18.23 8.00
C THR A 150 -16.17 -19.24 6.89
N ALA A 151 -16.67 -20.42 7.24
CA ALA A 151 -17.08 -21.44 6.27
C ALA A 151 -18.14 -20.90 5.29
N ASP A 152 -19.13 -20.13 5.77
CA ASP A 152 -20.16 -19.53 4.91
C ASP A 152 -19.58 -18.61 3.84
N ARG A 153 -18.54 -17.82 4.19
CA ARG A 153 -17.86 -16.95 3.24
C ARG A 153 -17.12 -17.76 2.17
N ILE A 154 -16.52 -18.88 2.55
CA ILE A 154 -15.87 -19.82 1.63
C ILE A 154 -16.92 -20.44 0.70
N GLU A 155 -18.01 -20.99 1.24
CA GLU A 155 -19.07 -21.63 0.46
C GLU A 155 -19.75 -20.67 -0.52
N THR A 156 -19.87 -19.39 -0.15
CA THR A 156 -20.39 -18.33 -1.03
C THR A 156 -19.46 -18.03 -2.22
N LYS A 157 -18.13 -18.11 -2.02
CA LYS A 157 -17.13 -17.70 -3.01
C LYS A 157 -16.54 -18.87 -3.81
N ALA A 158 -16.48 -20.04 -3.21
CA ALA A 158 -15.92 -21.26 -3.78
C ALA A 158 -17.03 -22.32 -3.88
N THR A 159 -17.90 -22.20 -4.90
CA THR A 159 -19.18 -22.93 -4.99
C THR A 159 -19.06 -24.46 -5.10
N ALA A 160 -17.87 -25.00 -5.39
CA ALA A 160 -17.61 -26.44 -5.48
C ALA A 160 -17.07 -27.06 -4.18
N VAL A 161 -16.93 -26.26 -3.11
CA VAL A 161 -16.40 -26.77 -1.84
C VAL A 161 -17.45 -27.58 -1.09
N GLN A 162 -16.98 -28.68 -0.52
CA GLN A 162 -17.73 -29.60 0.30
C GLN A 162 -17.01 -29.76 1.62
N ARG A 163 -17.78 -29.73 2.71
CA ARG A 163 -17.32 -30.06 4.05
C ARG A 163 -16.82 -31.52 4.11
N GLY A 164 -15.90 -31.79 5.04
CA GLY A 164 -15.19 -33.05 5.22
C GLY A 164 -13.99 -33.25 4.30
N ARG A 165 -13.74 -32.35 3.35
CA ARG A 165 -12.64 -32.44 2.38
C ARG A 165 -11.52 -31.46 2.69
N THR A 166 -10.34 -31.80 2.19
CA THR A 166 -9.14 -30.97 2.24
C THR A 166 -9.01 -30.15 0.96
N TYR A 167 -8.64 -28.89 1.11
CA TYR A 167 -8.40 -27.96 0.01
C TYR A 167 -7.12 -27.19 0.27
N ASP A 168 -6.51 -26.69 -0.79
CA ASP A 168 -5.45 -25.70 -0.66
C ASP A 168 -6.08 -24.36 -0.26
N HIS A 169 -5.43 -23.70 0.70
CA HIS A 169 -5.65 -22.30 0.97
C HIS A 169 -4.33 -21.53 0.90
N SER A 170 -4.40 -20.26 0.52
CA SER A 170 -3.18 -19.47 0.35
C SER A 170 -3.46 -17.99 0.54
N ILE A 171 -2.42 -17.25 0.92
CA ILE A 171 -2.41 -15.80 0.76
C ILE A 171 -1.53 -15.47 -0.44
N ALA A 172 -2.01 -14.57 -1.31
CA ALA A 172 -1.32 -14.19 -2.55
C ALA A 172 -1.32 -12.68 -2.76
N THR A 173 -0.25 -12.15 -3.34
CA THR A 173 -0.14 -10.75 -3.80
C THR A 173 -0.59 -10.63 -5.25
N SER A 174 -0.87 -9.40 -5.69
CA SER A 174 -1.31 -9.09 -7.06
C SER A 174 -0.25 -9.36 -8.12
N GLY A 175 1.06 -9.28 -7.80
CA GLY A 175 2.15 -9.65 -8.71
C GLY A 175 2.51 -11.14 -8.68
N GLY A 176 1.72 -11.97 -8.00
CA GLY A 176 1.75 -13.43 -8.15
C GLY A 176 2.53 -14.20 -7.08
N ALA A 177 3.17 -13.52 -6.12
CA ALA A 177 3.75 -14.21 -4.98
C ALA A 177 2.63 -14.86 -4.15
N SER A 178 2.80 -16.12 -3.73
CA SER A 178 1.82 -16.81 -2.90
C SER A 178 2.47 -17.76 -1.92
N VAL A 179 1.83 -17.93 -0.77
CA VAL A 179 2.20 -18.93 0.24
C VAL A 179 0.92 -19.53 0.82
N GLY A 180 0.92 -20.83 1.07
CA GLY A 180 -0.27 -21.55 1.48
C GLY A 180 0.04 -22.93 2.03
N ASP A 181 -1.03 -23.61 2.42
CA ASP A 181 -1.01 -24.98 2.94
C ASP A 181 -2.35 -25.67 2.63
N ALA A 182 -2.50 -26.91 3.06
CA ALA A 182 -3.74 -27.66 3.01
C ALA A 182 -4.58 -27.44 4.27
N VAL A 183 -5.89 -27.31 4.09
CA VAL A 183 -6.86 -27.18 5.19
C VAL A 183 -8.06 -28.10 4.96
N GLN A 184 -8.44 -28.84 6.00
CA GLN A 184 -9.67 -29.61 6.00
C GLN A 184 -10.85 -28.75 6.45
N LEU A 185 -11.87 -28.60 5.59
CA LEU A 185 -13.13 -27.98 6.01
C LEU A 185 -13.96 -29.00 6.79
N ARG A 186 -14.33 -28.74 8.04
CA ARG A 186 -15.06 -29.75 8.85
C ARG A 186 -16.47 -30.04 8.38
N SER A 187 -16.87 -31.30 8.45
CA SER A 187 -18.25 -31.79 8.22
C SER A 187 -19.12 -31.91 9.47
N GLY A 188 -18.52 -32.12 10.64
CA GLY A 188 -19.23 -32.31 11.92
C GLY A 188 -19.14 -31.11 12.85
N SER A 189 -20.02 -31.08 13.87
CA SER A 189 -19.96 -30.13 14.97
C SER A 189 -18.80 -30.48 15.92
N SER A 190 -18.04 -29.47 16.32
CA SER A 190 -17.18 -29.55 17.52
C SER A 190 -17.84 -28.86 18.69
N ALA A 191 -17.31 -29.03 19.89
CA ALA A 191 -17.72 -28.21 21.03
C ALA A 191 -17.67 -26.71 20.69
N SER A 192 -18.63 -25.97 21.24
CA SER A 192 -18.67 -24.51 21.08
C SER A 192 -17.49 -23.87 21.81
N ALA A 193 -17.00 -22.74 21.30
CA ALA A 193 -16.03 -21.92 22.00
C ALA A 193 -16.56 -21.46 23.38
N ASP A 194 -17.87 -21.29 23.53
CA ASP A 194 -18.50 -20.89 24.79
C ASP A 194 -18.52 -22.02 25.84
N SER A 195 -18.25 -23.25 25.43
CA SER A 195 -18.09 -24.40 26.33
C SER A 195 -16.64 -24.60 26.79
N LEU A 196 -15.75 -23.66 26.45
CA LEU A 196 -14.40 -23.60 26.97
C LEU A 196 -14.40 -22.75 28.24
N ALA A 197 -14.05 -23.38 29.36
CA ALA A 197 -13.90 -22.72 30.66
C ALA A 197 -12.43 -22.37 30.90
N PRO A 198 -12.00 -21.10 30.68
CA PRO A 198 -10.66 -20.64 30.98
C PRO A 198 -10.43 -20.61 32.50
N GLN A 199 -9.21 -20.90 32.93
CA GLN A 199 -8.81 -20.92 34.34
C GLN A 199 -7.47 -20.19 34.48
N GLU A 200 -7.39 -19.23 35.40
CA GLU A 200 -6.14 -18.57 35.84
C GLU A 200 -5.14 -18.26 34.70
N PRO A 201 -5.49 -17.33 33.78
CA PRO A 201 -4.59 -16.96 32.69
C PRO A 201 -3.33 -16.28 33.24
N THR A 202 -2.17 -16.63 32.68
CA THR A 202 -0.91 -15.91 32.90
C THR A 202 -0.63 -15.06 31.68
N LEU A 203 -0.77 -13.74 31.84
CA LEU A 203 -0.63 -12.76 30.78
C LEU A 203 0.51 -11.79 31.14
N PRO A 204 1.44 -11.47 30.21
CA PRO A 204 2.52 -10.51 30.46
C PRO A 204 1.99 -9.09 30.60
N THR A 205 2.46 -8.31 31.57
CA THR A 205 2.02 -6.91 31.75
C THR A 205 2.91 -5.90 31.03
N ASP A 206 4.07 -6.33 30.57
CA ASP A 206 5.10 -5.50 29.95
C ASP A 206 5.76 -6.27 28.80
N VAL A 207 5.93 -5.62 27.65
CA VAL A 207 6.50 -6.21 26.42
C VAL A 207 7.53 -5.23 25.85
N ARG A 208 8.79 -5.67 25.77
CA ARG A 208 9.92 -4.85 25.33
C ARG A 208 10.66 -5.46 24.16
N GLU A 209 11.37 -4.60 23.44
CA GLU A 209 12.20 -5.00 22.31
C GLU A 209 13.26 -6.04 22.72
N GLY A 210 13.44 -7.06 21.89
CA GLY A 210 14.41 -8.14 22.11
C GLY A 210 13.98 -9.22 23.11
N GLU A 211 12.83 -9.05 23.78
CA GLU A 211 12.30 -10.06 24.70
C GLU A 211 11.38 -11.08 24.01
N GLN A 212 11.34 -12.27 24.58
CA GLN A 212 10.31 -13.28 24.31
C GLN A 212 9.43 -13.41 25.53
N TYR A 213 8.13 -13.61 25.30
CA TYR A 213 7.18 -13.75 26.38
C TYR A 213 6.20 -14.89 26.12
N THR A 214 5.77 -15.49 27.22
CA THR A 214 4.83 -16.62 27.18
C THR A 214 3.47 -16.16 27.66
N VAL A 215 2.44 -16.43 26.88
CA VAL A 215 1.05 -16.21 27.25
C VAL A 215 0.39 -17.57 27.45
N THR A 216 -0.13 -17.85 28.65
CA THR A 216 -0.75 -19.15 28.94
C THR A 216 -2.15 -19.03 29.49
N VAL A 217 -3.04 -19.92 29.04
CA VAL A 217 -4.40 -20.05 29.55
C VAL A 217 -4.75 -21.54 29.65
N PRO A 218 -4.80 -22.10 30.86
CA PRO A 218 -5.47 -23.37 31.10
C PRO A 218 -6.95 -23.29 30.71
N VAL A 219 -7.40 -24.19 29.85
CA VAL A 219 -8.78 -24.24 29.37
C VAL A 219 -9.35 -25.64 29.59
N ARG A 220 -10.51 -25.72 30.22
CA ARG A 220 -11.28 -26.96 30.35
C ARG A 220 -12.44 -26.96 29.38
N ASN A 221 -12.56 -28.02 28.58
CA ASN A 221 -13.75 -28.24 27.78
C ASN A 221 -14.85 -28.83 28.67
N VAL A 222 -15.93 -28.06 28.91
CA VAL A 222 -17.08 -28.48 29.71
C VAL A 222 -18.22 -29.06 28.86
N ASP A 223 -18.02 -29.16 27.55
CA ASP A 223 -18.93 -29.84 26.62
C ASP A 223 -18.76 -31.37 26.70
N THR A 224 -19.73 -32.06 26.10
CA THR A 224 -19.75 -33.50 25.85
C THR A 224 -19.04 -33.89 24.54
N ALA A 225 -18.82 -32.93 23.64
CA ALA A 225 -18.04 -33.12 22.42
C ALA A 225 -16.59 -32.65 22.60
N ALA A 226 -15.66 -33.17 21.78
CA ALA A 226 -14.31 -32.60 21.72
C ALA A 226 -14.33 -31.21 21.07
N PHE A 227 -13.53 -30.29 21.60
CA PHE A 227 -13.21 -29.04 20.95
C PHE A 227 -11.99 -29.28 20.06
N ASP A 228 -12.06 -28.86 18.81
CA ASP A 228 -10.88 -28.75 17.95
C ASP A 228 -11.02 -27.45 17.18
N GLY A 229 -10.08 -26.54 17.37
CA GLY A 229 -10.18 -25.20 16.81
C GLY A 229 -8.93 -24.37 17.04
N GLN A 230 -8.97 -23.17 16.49
CA GLN A 230 -7.86 -22.22 16.52
C GLN A 230 -8.07 -21.20 17.64
N PHE A 231 -7.07 -21.11 18.51
CA PHE A 231 -6.87 -20.04 19.46
C PHE A 231 -6.09 -18.92 18.81
N VAL A 232 -6.45 -17.69 19.12
CA VAL A 232 -5.88 -16.48 18.53
C VAL A 232 -5.41 -15.57 19.66
N TYR A 233 -4.12 -15.25 19.66
CA TYR A 233 -3.57 -14.22 20.54
C TYR A 233 -3.61 -12.86 19.83
N ARG A 234 -4.16 -11.86 20.52
CA ARG A 234 -4.34 -10.50 19.99
C ARG A 234 -3.76 -9.45 20.91
N LEU A 235 -3.21 -8.40 20.32
CA LEU A 235 -2.78 -7.16 20.97
C LEU A 235 -3.49 -5.98 20.33
N GLY A 236 -4.21 -5.18 21.13
CA GLY A 236 -5.00 -4.05 20.63
C GLY A 236 -6.03 -4.45 19.57
N GLY A 237 -6.55 -5.68 19.64
CA GLY A 237 -7.45 -6.26 18.64
C GLY A 237 -6.77 -6.84 17.39
N THR A 238 -5.48 -6.59 17.18
CA THR A 238 -4.71 -7.13 16.06
C THR A 238 -4.23 -8.54 16.39
N THR A 239 -4.38 -9.47 15.46
CA THR A 239 -3.86 -10.84 15.63
C THR A 239 -2.34 -10.84 15.52
N VAL A 240 -1.67 -11.45 16.50
CA VAL A 240 -0.21 -11.59 16.53
C VAL A 240 0.18 -13.01 16.15
N GLU A 241 -0.50 -13.99 16.76
CA GLU A 241 -0.22 -15.40 16.59
C GLU A 241 -1.50 -16.25 16.68
N THR A 242 -1.48 -17.42 16.05
CA THR A 242 -2.56 -18.39 16.12
C THR A 242 -2.05 -19.78 16.45
N ARG A 243 -2.87 -20.59 17.13
CA ARG A 243 -2.53 -21.96 17.49
C ARG A 243 -3.75 -22.87 17.41
N SER A 244 -3.65 -23.99 16.68
CA SER A 244 -4.72 -24.99 16.62
C SER A 244 -4.52 -26.05 17.69
N ILE A 245 -5.55 -26.32 18.49
CA ILE A 245 -5.49 -27.28 19.60
C ILE A 245 -6.80 -28.06 19.67
N GLU A 246 -6.68 -29.38 19.87
CA GLU A 246 -7.78 -30.25 20.27
C GLU A 246 -7.84 -30.40 21.80
N ILE A 247 -9.02 -30.18 22.37
CA ILE A 247 -9.34 -30.37 23.79
C ILE A 247 -10.50 -31.38 23.88
N PRO A 248 -10.22 -32.65 24.23
CA PRO A 248 -11.28 -33.65 24.36
C PRO A 248 -12.34 -33.26 25.39
N ALA A 249 -13.54 -33.84 25.26
CA ALA A 249 -14.67 -33.60 26.16
C ALA A 249 -14.28 -33.81 27.63
N GLY A 250 -14.64 -32.87 28.50
CA GLY A 250 -14.35 -32.90 29.94
C GLY A 250 -12.88 -32.68 30.34
N GLN A 251 -11.94 -32.64 29.39
CA GLN A 251 -10.51 -32.53 29.67
C GLN A 251 -10.03 -31.07 29.76
N ARG A 252 -8.86 -30.89 30.38
CA ARG A 252 -8.13 -29.62 30.46
C ARG A 252 -6.89 -29.66 29.59
N ARG A 253 -6.61 -28.58 28.87
CA ARG A 253 -5.35 -28.33 28.15
C ARG A 253 -4.87 -26.92 28.45
N THR A 254 -3.55 -26.72 28.47
CA THR A 254 -2.97 -25.38 28.52
C THR A 254 -2.77 -24.89 27.10
N VAL A 255 -3.37 -23.74 26.78
CA VAL A 255 -3.11 -22.99 25.57
C VAL A 255 -1.91 -22.09 25.86
N GLU A 256 -0.89 -22.17 25.02
CA GLU A 256 0.37 -21.45 25.21
C GLU A 256 0.78 -20.78 23.90
N PHE A 257 1.23 -19.53 24.00
CA PHE A 257 1.84 -18.78 22.91
C PHE A 257 3.23 -18.34 23.36
N GLU A 258 4.25 -18.66 22.56
CA GLU A 258 5.61 -18.15 22.73
C GLU A 258 5.80 -17.05 21.71
N VAL A 259 5.69 -15.80 22.16
CA VAL A 259 5.62 -14.66 21.26
C VAL A 259 6.92 -13.88 21.34
N ALA A 260 7.60 -13.73 20.20
CA ALA A 260 8.74 -12.84 20.12
C ALA A 260 8.27 -11.40 19.89
N TYR A 261 9.01 -10.40 20.39
CA TYR A 261 8.71 -9.00 20.09
C TYR A 261 8.60 -8.71 18.59
N ALA A 262 9.40 -9.38 17.76
CA ALA A 262 9.34 -9.25 16.30
C ALA A 262 7.98 -9.70 15.70
N ASP A 263 7.23 -10.57 16.38
CA ASP A 263 5.87 -10.95 15.96
C ASP A 263 4.88 -9.82 16.23
N VAL A 264 5.04 -9.14 17.37
CA VAL A 264 4.26 -7.95 17.75
C VAL A 264 4.51 -6.82 16.77
N GLU A 265 5.77 -6.54 16.49
CA GLU A 265 6.18 -5.49 15.56
C GLU A 265 5.56 -5.73 14.19
N ARG A 266 5.67 -6.95 13.65
CA ARG A 266 5.05 -7.31 12.37
C ARG A 266 3.54 -7.15 12.37
N ALA A 267 2.87 -7.48 13.47
CA ALA A 267 1.42 -7.41 13.57
C ALA A 267 0.91 -5.97 13.68
N VAL A 268 1.53 -5.14 14.52
CA VAL A 268 0.95 -3.87 14.99
C VAL A 268 1.64 -2.62 14.38
N PHE A 269 2.59 -2.78 13.46
CA PHE A 269 3.40 -1.69 12.90
C PHE A 269 2.60 -0.46 12.38
N PRO A 270 3.00 0.79 12.73
CA PRO A 270 4.12 1.14 13.61
C PRO A 270 3.78 1.00 15.11
N LEU A 271 4.74 0.53 15.91
CA LEU A 271 4.59 0.42 17.37
C LEU A 271 4.96 1.75 18.04
N SER A 272 3.98 2.48 18.55
CA SER A 272 4.21 3.50 19.58
C SER A 272 4.20 2.85 20.96
N SER A 273 4.97 3.39 21.91
CA SER A 273 4.88 2.95 23.30
C SER A 273 3.49 3.25 23.86
N GLN A 274 2.72 2.22 24.20
CA GLN A 274 1.33 2.36 24.64
C GLN A 274 0.83 1.15 25.44
N THR A 275 -0.15 1.39 26.31
CA THR A 275 -0.90 0.32 26.97
C THR A 275 -2.07 -0.10 26.06
N VAL A 276 -2.16 -1.40 25.77
CA VAL A 276 -3.24 -2.00 24.98
C VAL A 276 -3.84 -3.20 25.70
N THR A 277 -5.05 -3.57 25.29
CA THR A 277 -5.65 -4.83 25.70
C THR A 277 -5.01 -5.99 24.94
N GLN A 278 -4.50 -6.97 25.67
CA GLN A 278 -4.19 -8.29 25.16
C GLN A 278 -5.37 -9.23 25.36
N SER A 279 -5.54 -10.19 24.46
CA SER A 279 -6.58 -11.21 24.62
C SER A 279 -6.22 -12.52 23.94
N ILE A 280 -6.78 -13.61 24.47
CA ILE A 280 -6.83 -14.92 23.83
C ILE A 280 -8.29 -15.23 23.53
N ALA A 281 -8.57 -15.55 22.27
CA ALA A 281 -9.91 -15.79 21.77
C ALA A 281 -9.99 -17.05 20.89
N VAL A 282 -11.20 -17.56 20.73
CA VAL A 282 -11.56 -18.59 19.75
C VAL A 282 -12.72 -18.04 18.91
N GLY A 283 -12.49 -17.83 17.62
CA GLY A 283 -13.43 -17.08 16.78
C GLY A 283 -13.71 -15.69 17.36
N ASN A 284 -14.95 -15.48 17.80
CA ASN A 284 -15.39 -14.24 18.44
C ASN A 284 -15.47 -14.33 19.98
N THR A 285 -15.31 -15.52 20.56
CA THR A 285 -15.40 -15.72 22.00
C THR A 285 -14.06 -15.39 22.66
N SER A 286 -14.04 -14.38 23.53
CA SER A 286 -12.87 -14.04 24.35
C SER A 286 -12.77 -15.00 25.55
N LEU A 287 -11.60 -15.60 25.75
CA LEU A 287 -11.34 -16.53 26.85
C LEU A 287 -10.57 -15.85 28.00
N ALA A 288 -9.61 -15.01 27.65
CA ALA A 288 -8.84 -14.25 28.63
C ALA A 288 -8.48 -12.89 28.03
N SER A 289 -8.44 -11.87 28.88
CA SER A 289 -7.98 -10.53 28.51
C SER A 289 -7.33 -9.85 29.69
N GLY A 290 -6.43 -8.93 29.39
CA GLY A 290 -5.79 -8.06 30.36
C GLY A 290 -5.13 -6.88 29.66
N ASP A 291 -4.55 -5.97 30.44
CA ASP A 291 -3.78 -4.87 29.90
C ASP A 291 -2.30 -5.27 29.80
N VAL A 292 -1.60 -4.71 28.81
CA VAL A 292 -0.17 -4.86 28.61
C VAL A 292 0.41 -3.56 28.09
N THR A 293 1.54 -3.15 28.64
CA THR A 293 2.32 -2.04 28.09
C THR A 293 3.27 -2.59 27.04
N VAL A 294 3.12 -2.13 25.80
CA VAL A 294 4.03 -2.46 24.69
C VAL A 294 4.92 -1.25 24.46
N HIS A 295 6.22 -1.44 24.59
CA HIS A 295 7.21 -0.39 24.32
C HIS A 295 7.61 -0.42 22.84
N GLY A 296 7.41 0.69 22.13
CA GLY A 296 7.75 0.85 20.71
C GLY A 296 9.15 1.43 20.47
N GLY A 297 9.78 1.06 19.35
CA GLY A 297 11.07 1.62 18.90
C GLY A 297 10.91 3.00 18.25
N VAL A 298 11.99 3.80 18.25
CA VAL A 298 12.00 5.14 17.65
C VAL A 298 12.45 5.04 16.18
N THR A 299 11.61 5.43 15.22
CA THR A 299 12.01 5.45 13.79
C THR A 299 12.16 6.90 13.30
N GLU A 300 13.38 7.27 12.88
CA GLU A 300 13.66 8.57 12.26
C GLU A 300 13.10 8.63 10.83
N THR A 301 12.28 9.63 10.53
CA THR A 301 11.78 9.88 9.16
C THR A 301 12.81 10.68 8.38
N ALA A 302 13.32 10.14 7.27
CA ALA A 302 14.22 10.85 6.38
C ALA A 302 13.47 11.88 5.51
N THR A 303 13.93 13.14 5.54
CA THR A 303 13.42 14.24 4.72
C THR A 303 13.90 14.13 3.28
N ALA A 304 12.98 14.12 2.31
CA ALA A 304 13.32 14.10 0.89
C ALA A 304 13.92 15.44 0.41
N THR A 305 15.00 15.37 -0.37
CA THR A 305 15.64 16.52 -1.03
C THR A 305 14.79 17.01 -2.22
N PRO A 306 14.64 18.34 -2.43
CA PRO A 306 13.89 18.88 -3.58
C PRO A 306 14.52 18.52 -4.92
N ARG A 307 13.68 18.29 -5.94
CA ARG A 307 14.07 17.91 -7.30
C ARG A 307 14.25 19.14 -8.20
N ALA A 308 15.26 19.11 -9.07
CA ALA A 308 15.53 20.16 -10.06
C ALA A 308 14.45 20.27 -11.17
N THR A 309 14.37 21.43 -11.82
CA THR A 309 13.44 21.78 -12.91
C THR A 309 13.71 20.96 -14.20
N PRO A 310 12.67 20.50 -14.94
CA PRO A 310 12.85 19.79 -16.22
C PRO A 310 13.34 20.69 -17.35
N ALA A 311 14.20 20.14 -18.20
CA ALA A 311 14.64 20.74 -19.46
C ALA A 311 14.54 19.70 -20.59
N PHE A 312 14.23 20.14 -21.82
CA PHE A 312 14.39 19.30 -23.00
C PHE A 312 15.89 19.15 -23.26
N VAL A 313 16.39 17.92 -23.34
CA VAL A 313 17.76 17.64 -23.78
C VAL A 313 17.71 17.31 -25.26
N ASP A 314 18.37 18.12 -26.08
CA ASP A 314 18.59 17.80 -27.48
C ASP A 314 19.76 16.80 -27.59
N GLY A 315 19.66 15.87 -28.55
CA GLY A 315 20.70 14.86 -28.83
C GLY A 315 22.02 15.49 -29.24
N PRO A 316 23.10 14.70 -29.38
CA PRO A 316 24.45 15.23 -29.53
C PRO A 316 24.59 15.92 -30.89
N ASP A 317 24.67 17.25 -30.88
CA ASP A 317 25.29 18.04 -31.93
C ASP A 317 26.41 18.89 -31.34
N GLU A 318 27.53 18.93 -32.05
CA GLU A 318 28.79 19.55 -31.65
C GLU A 318 28.68 21.06 -31.36
N THR A 319 29.24 21.47 -30.22
CA THR A 319 29.88 22.76 -29.89
C THR A 319 29.21 24.08 -30.32
N THR A 320 28.87 24.95 -29.36
CA THR A 320 29.71 26.08 -28.90
C THR A 320 29.02 26.83 -27.75
N SER A 321 29.82 27.28 -26.79
CA SER A 321 29.42 28.07 -25.62
C SER A 321 29.11 29.52 -25.98
N SER A 322 28.03 30.07 -25.41
CA SER A 322 27.99 31.47 -24.95
C SER A 322 26.83 31.69 -23.99
N ASP A 323 27.21 32.15 -22.79
CA ASP A 323 26.55 32.93 -21.72
C ASP A 323 25.03 33.10 -21.65
N GLU A 324 24.58 33.03 -20.39
CA GLU A 324 23.23 33.14 -19.83
C GLU A 324 22.47 34.41 -20.21
N GLU A 325 21.17 34.25 -20.51
CA GLU A 325 20.09 35.09 -19.95
C GLU A 325 18.79 34.26 -19.97
N THR A 326 18.37 33.78 -18.79
CA THR A 326 17.13 33.00 -18.63
C THR A 326 15.91 33.88 -18.80
N CYS A 327 15.42 33.96 -20.03
CA CYS A 327 14.11 34.50 -20.36
C CYS A 327 13.12 33.33 -20.42
N GLU A 328 12.13 33.27 -19.52
CA GLU A 328 10.99 32.36 -19.69
C GLU A 328 10.16 32.85 -20.90
N ARG A 329 10.36 32.20 -22.06
CA ARG A 329 9.73 32.55 -23.34
C ARG A 329 8.60 31.58 -23.69
N GLY A 330 7.47 32.10 -24.14
CA GLY A 330 6.39 31.33 -24.74
C GLY A 330 6.63 31.07 -26.24
N PHE A 331 5.97 30.03 -26.77
CA PHE A 331 6.06 29.39 -28.11
C PHE A 331 6.11 30.28 -29.37
N PHE A 332 6.10 31.61 -29.27
CA PHE A 332 6.25 32.53 -30.39
C PHE A 332 6.90 33.84 -29.86
N ALA A 333 8.18 33.89 -29.53
CA ALA A 333 8.75 35.10 -28.89
C ALA A 333 9.07 36.30 -29.83
N ARG A 334 8.80 37.53 -29.34
CA ARG A 334 9.63 38.75 -29.56
C ARG A 334 10.07 39.24 -28.17
N CYS A 335 11.34 39.56 -27.99
CA CYS A 335 11.90 39.99 -26.71
C CYS A 335 11.52 41.42 -26.35
N GLY A 336 11.28 41.65 -25.06
CA GLY A 336 11.25 42.98 -24.47
C GLY A 336 9.84 43.49 -24.23
N GLU A 337 9.30 43.21 -23.05
CA GLU A 337 8.54 44.19 -22.27
C GLU A 337 8.55 43.77 -20.80
N THR A 338 8.75 44.75 -19.93
CA THR A 338 9.13 44.64 -18.50
C THR A 338 8.19 43.78 -17.68
N THR A 339 8.75 42.83 -16.92
CA THR A 339 8.02 42.06 -15.90
C THR A 339 7.68 42.95 -14.71
N LEU A 340 6.43 42.85 -14.26
CA LEU A 340 6.03 43.26 -12.92
C LEU A 340 6.77 42.39 -11.89
N ASP A 341 7.33 43.07 -10.90
CA ASP A 341 8.24 42.57 -9.87
C ASP A 341 7.71 41.35 -9.08
N GLN A 342 8.63 40.43 -8.83
CA GLN A 342 8.43 39.11 -8.23
C GLN A 342 8.42 39.16 -6.69
N MET A 343 8.06 40.31 -6.09
CA MET A 343 7.96 40.46 -4.63
C MET A 343 6.55 40.28 -4.05
N THR A 344 5.49 40.16 -4.86
CA THR A 344 4.10 40.14 -4.32
C THR A 344 3.50 38.73 -4.13
N LEU A 345 4.15 37.65 -4.58
CA LEU A 345 3.58 36.30 -4.51
C LEU A 345 4.13 35.40 -3.38
N THR A 346 5.10 35.86 -2.59
CA THR A 346 5.65 35.09 -1.45
C THR A 346 4.88 35.32 -0.14
N ILE A 347 3.92 36.26 -0.09
CA ILE A 347 3.14 36.56 1.13
C ILE A 347 1.77 35.84 1.18
N ILE A 348 1.26 35.30 0.07
CA ILE A 348 -0.04 34.60 0.05
C ILE A 348 0.11 33.08 0.27
N GLY A 349 1.31 32.52 0.03
CA GLY A 349 1.59 31.08 0.22
C GLY A 349 1.94 30.64 1.64
N THR A 350 2.22 31.57 2.56
CA THR A 350 2.55 31.26 3.97
C THR A 350 1.39 31.54 4.94
N ALA A 351 0.34 32.23 4.52
CA ALA A 351 -0.85 32.47 5.35
C ALA A 351 -1.89 31.34 5.31
N SER A 352 -1.89 30.50 4.26
CA SER A 352 -2.86 29.40 4.11
C SER A 352 -2.47 28.14 4.90
N SER A 353 -1.18 27.91 5.14
CA SER A 353 -0.69 26.74 5.89
C SER A 353 -0.84 26.87 7.42
N VAL A 354 -0.89 28.09 7.95
CA VAL A 354 -1.13 28.32 9.39
C VAL A 354 -2.63 28.27 9.73
N LEU A 355 -3.51 28.62 8.78
CA LEU A 355 -4.97 28.57 8.98
C LEU A 355 -5.56 27.16 8.86
N ALA A 356 -4.94 26.24 8.10
CA ALA A 356 -5.38 24.84 8.04
C ALA A 356 -5.04 24.05 9.32
N ILE A 357 -3.88 24.33 9.93
CA ILE A 357 -3.45 23.68 11.19
C ILE A 357 -4.23 24.22 12.39
N LEU A 358 -4.66 25.49 12.38
CA LEU A 358 -5.49 26.05 13.46
C LEU A 358 -6.97 25.65 13.36
N TYR A 359 -7.48 25.27 12.19
CA TYR A 359 -8.89 24.85 12.02
C TYR A 359 -9.15 23.42 12.56
N GLU A 360 -8.20 22.49 12.39
CA GLU A 360 -8.31 21.14 12.97
C GLU A 360 -8.05 21.09 14.49
N LEU A 361 -7.39 22.10 15.06
CA LEU A 361 -7.20 22.22 16.51
C LEU A 361 -8.41 22.83 17.26
N PHE A 362 -9.39 23.40 16.55
CA PHE A 362 -10.56 24.06 17.16
C PHE A 362 -11.93 23.49 16.77
N THR A 363 -12.01 22.56 15.82
CA THR A 363 -13.27 21.87 15.48
C THR A 363 -13.14 20.37 15.72
N GLY A 364 -13.16 20.00 17.00
CA GLY A 364 -13.34 18.60 17.39
C GLY A 364 -14.70 18.07 16.94
N ALA A 365 -14.67 16.95 16.23
CA ALA A 365 -15.76 15.98 16.10
C ALA A 365 -15.15 14.59 16.02
#